data_AF-E4KNE4-F1
#
_entry.id   AF-E4KNE4-F1
#
_cell.length_a   1.000
_cell.length_b   1.000
_cell.length_c   1.000
_cell.angle_alpha   90.00
_cell.angle_beta   90.00
_cell.angle_gamma   90.00
#
_symmetry.space_group_name_H-M   'P 1'
#
loop_
_entity.id
_entity.type
_entity.pdbx_description
1 polymer ?
#
loop_
_entity_poly.entity_id
_entity_poly.type
_entity_poly.pdbx_seq_one_letter_code
_entity_poly.pdbx_strand_id
1 'polypeptide(L)'
;MERRFSPNYLSLSPGEDDKKWVAEITGPDPNFRFKRVFLPEFEPGLYEIHDGLYQIHGLHPGITPFKKEYCMVNRGHMERRVPYGSVIEALPYIQAYEPQRQERIREQITYILNQIKKELDHELVNEDISYMQENLQDLNDSQVLTETLSQLLKRKDSMIKQYQQRLKNYHHYWD
;
A
#
# COMPACT_ATOMS: atom_id res chain seq x y z
N MET A 1 -0.42 11.22 -14.16
CA MET A 1 0.55 10.11 -14.28
C MET A 1 -0.25 8.83 -14.24
N GLU A 2 -0.25 8.08 -15.33
CA GLU A 2 -0.87 6.75 -15.40
C GLU A 2 0.03 5.77 -14.63
N ARG A 3 -0.54 4.97 -13.73
CA ARG A 3 0.24 3.97 -12.95
C ARG A 3 0.44 2.73 -13.80
N ARG A 4 1.65 2.17 -13.80
CA ARG A 4 1.98 0.96 -14.57
C ARG A 4 1.27 -0.25 -14.00
N PHE A 5 1.18 -0.31 -12.66
CA PHE A 5 0.42 -1.33 -11.95
C PHE A 5 -1.00 -0.82 -11.68
N SER A 6 -1.97 -1.42 -12.36
CA SER A 6 -3.39 -1.10 -12.17
C SER A 6 -3.89 -1.76 -10.87
N PRO A 7 -4.28 -0.98 -9.86
CA PRO A 7 -4.79 -1.56 -8.63
C PRO A 7 -6.25 -1.99 -8.76
N ASN A 8 -6.64 -2.89 -7.87
CA ASN A 8 -8.02 -3.12 -7.51
C ASN A 8 -8.24 -2.61 -6.08
N TYR A 9 -9.46 -2.22 -5.75
CA TYR A 9 -9.78 -1.70 -4.44
C TYR A 9 -10.70 -2.67 -3.71
N LEU A 10 -10.30 -3.07 -2.51
CA LEU A 10 -11.10 -3.89 -1.62
C LEU A 10 -11.60 -3.04 -0.45
N SER A 11 -12.91 -2.87 -0.36
CA SER A 11 -13.54 -2.26 0.82
C SER A 11 -13.83 -3.32 1.88
N LEU A 12 -13.44 -3.05 3.12
CA LEU A 12 -13.72 -3.88 4.28
C LEU A 12 -14.27 -3.03 5.43
N SER A 13 -15.31 -3.54 6.09
CA SER A 13 -15.68 -3.12 7.43
C SER A 13 -15.22 -4.14 8.48
N PRO A 14 -15.08 -3.74 9.75
CA PRO A 14 -14.72 -4.65 10.83
C PRO A 14 -15.72 -5.82 10.96
N GLY A 15 -15.20 -7.00 11.30
CA GLY A 15 -16.01 -8.17 11.65
C GLY A 15 -16.59 -8.11 13.07
N GLU A 16 -17.16 -9.23 13.53
CA GLU A 16 -17.69 -9.38 14.89
C GLU A 16 -16.62 -9.18 15.97
N ASP A 17 -15.35 -9.42 15.64
CA ASP A 17 -14.19 -9.22 16.53
C ASP A 17 -13.58 -7.82 16.42
N ASP A 18 -14.28 -6.88 15.78
CA ASP A 18 -13.88 -5.50 15.50
C ASP A 18 -12.56 -5.37 14.72
N LYS A 19 -12.21 -6.41 13.95
CA LYS A 19 -10.99 -6.43 13.14
C LYS A 19 -11.30 -6.42 11.66
N LYS A 20 -10.45 -5.72 10.92
CA LYS A 20 -10.31 -5.80 9.46
C LYS A 20 -8.84 -5.67 9.11
N TRP A 21 -8.37 -6.44 8.14
CA TRP A 21 -7.02 -6.31 7.61
C TRP A 21 -6.86 -7.11 6.32
N VAL A 22 -5.89 -6.68 5.52
CA VAL A 22 -5.39 -7.39 4.35
C VAL A 22 -3.90 -7.60 4.56
N ALA A 23 -3.44 -8.85 4.47
CA ALA A 23 -2.03 -9.18 4.52
C ALA A 23 -1.62 -9.87 3.22
N GLU A 24 -0.63 -9.32 2.54
CA GLU A 24 -0.03 -9.94 1.37
C GLU A 24 0.97 -11.01 1.79
N ILE A 25 0.91 -12.18 1.15
CA ILE A 25 1.90 -13.24 1.32
C ILE A 25 3.10 -12.89 0.44
N THR A 26 4.27 -12.73 1.05
CA THR A 26 5.48 -12.27 0.35
C THR A 26 6.59 -13.31 0.29
N GLY A 27 6.43 -14.44 0.97
CA GLY A 27 7.39 -15.54 0.91
C GLY A 27 7.22 -16.54 2.06
N PRO A 28 8.19 -17.45 2.24
CA PRO A 28 8.18 -18.38 3.35
C PRO A 28 8.54 -17.68 4.67
N ASP A 29 7.97 -18.17 5.77
CA ASP A 29 8.38 -17.82 7.13
C ASP A 29 8.81 -19.09 7.88
N PRO A 30 9.96 -19.10 8.56
CA PRO A 30 10.47 -20.30 9.22
C PRO A 30 9.61 -20.79 10.40
N ASN A 31 8.85 -19.88 11.03
CA ASN A 31 8.03 -20.17 12.22
C ASN A 31 6.56 -20.34 11.87
N PHE A 32 6.04 -19.52 10.95
CA PHE A 32 4.61 -19.40 10.64
C PHE A 32 4.26 -19.80 9.20
N ARG A 33 5.19 -20.46 8.50
CA ARG A 33 5.12 -20.93 7.10
C ARG A 33 5.06 -19.84 6.04
N PHE A 34 4.36 -18.74 6.29
CA PHE A 34 4.20 -17.63 5.36
C PHE A 34 4.60 -16.29 5.97
N LYS A 35 5.53 -15.60 5.32
CA LYS A 35 5.84 -14.19 5.57
C LYS A 35 4.66 -13.37 5.08
N ARG A 36 4.18 -12.49 5.95
CA ARG A 36 2.99 -11.67 5.75
C ARG A 36 3.35 -10.21 5.92
N VAL A 37 2.96 -9.40 4.96
CA VAL A 37 3.07 -7.94 5.04
C VAL A 37 1.65 -7.37 5.09
N PHE A 38 1.31 -6.70 6.19
CA PHE A 38 0.00 -6.07 6.33
C PHE A 38 -0.05 -4.81 5.48
N LEU A 39 -1.04 -4.73 4.59
CA LEU A 39 -1.24 -3.57 3.74
C LEU A 39 -1.82 -2.41 4.56
N PRO A 40 -1.34 -1.18 4.34
CA PRO A 40 -1.99 -0.01 4.92
C PRO A 40 -3.36 0.22 4.28
N GLU A 41 -4.27 0.82 5.05
CA GLU A 41 -5.50 1.39 4.53
C GLU A 41 -5.14 2.60 3.65
N PHE A 42 -5.55 2.57 2.38
CA PHE A 42 -5.41 3.69 1.45
C PHE A 42 -6.35 4.83 1.84
N GLU A 43 -7.57 4.45 2.20
CA GLU A 43 -8.58 5.27 2.90
C GLU A 43 -9.22 4.40 3.99
N PRO A 44 -9.94 4.95 4.98
CA PRO A 44 -10.59 4.15 6.02
C PRO A 44 -11.47 3.04 5.44
N GLY A 45 -11.06 1.79 5.65
CA GLY A 45 -11.71 0.58 5.16
C GLY A 45 -11.37 0.22 3.72
N LEU A 46 -10.56 0.98 3.01
CA LEU A 46 -10.21 0.75 1.62
C LEU A 46 -8.75 0.30 1.48
N TYR A 47 -8.55 -0.87 0.88
CA TYR A 47 -7.23 -1.43 0.63
C TYR A 47 -6.94 -1.46 -0.86
N GLU A 48 -5.75 -1.03 -1.24
CA GLU A 48 -5.26 -1.17 -2.60
C GLU A 48 -4.60 -2.55 -2.78
N ILE A 49 -5.25 -3.44 -3.53
CA ILE A 49 -4.81 -4.81 -3.80
C ILE A 49 -4.39 -4.98 -5.25
N HIS A 50 -3.45 -5.88 -5.50
CA HIS A 50 -2.87 -6.13 -6.83
C HIS A 50 -2.86 -7.63 -7.10
N ASP A 51 -2.38 -8.04 -8.27
CA ASP A 51 -2.16 -9.45 -8.52
C ASP A 51 -1.17 -10.03 -7.49
N GLY A 52 -1.57 -11.12 -6.86
CA GLY A 52 -0.86 -11.65 -5.70
C GLY A 52 -1.72 -12.54 -4.83
N LEU A 53 -1.14 -12.98 -3.72
CA LEU A 53 -1.78 -13.86 -2.76
C LEU A 53 -1.93 -13.14 -1.43
N TYR A 54 -3.12 -13.22 -0.83
CA TYR A 54 -3.48 -12.49 0.37
C TYR A 54 -4.09 -13.42 1.41
N GLN A 55 -3.94 -13.04 2.67
CA GLN A 55 -4.81 -13.47 3.75
C GLN A 55 -5.68 -12.27 4.16
N ILE A 56 -6.99 -12.47 4.21
CA ILE A 56 -7.96 -11.39 4.40
C ILE A 56 -8.87 -11.68 5.58
N HIS A 57 -9.19 -10.64 6.34
CA HIS A 57 -10.15 -10.69 7.44
C HIS A 57 -11.01 -9.43 7.45
N GLY A 58 -12.33 -9.60 7.58
CA GLY A 58 -13.30 -8.50 7.61
C GLY A 58 -14.57 -8.80 6.82
N LEU A 59 -15.41 -7.78 6.66
CA LEU A 59 -16.69 -7.87 5.96
C LEU A 59 -16.64 -7.06 4.66
N HIS A 60 -17.13 -7.64 3.57
CA HIS A 60 -17.36 -6.92 2.32
C HIS A 60 -18.84 -7.06 1.93
N PRO A 61 -19.51 -5.99 1.47
CA PRO A 61 -20.92 -6.05 1.12
C PRO A 61 -21.24 -7.13 0.08
N GLY A 62 -22.36 -7.83 0.26
CA GLY A 62 -22.89 -8.77 -0.73
C GLY A 62 -22.18 -10.14 -0.81
N ILE A 63 -21.17 -10.41 0.00
CA ILE A 63 -20.46 -11.70 0.02
C ILE A 63 -20.27 -12.25 1.44
N THR A 64 -19.93 -13.54 1.57
CA THR A 64 -19.64 -14.13 2.88
C THR A 64 -18.42 -13.46 3.53
N PRO A 65 -18.41 -13.23 4.87
CA PRO A 65 -17.28 -12.65 5.58
C PRO A 65 -15.94 -13.33 5.27
N PHE A 66 -14.86 -12.56 5.25
CA PHE A 66 -13.50 -13.10 5.20
C PHE A 66 -13.07 -13.48 6.62
N LYS A 67 -12.80 -14.77 6.86
CA LYS A 67 -12.37 -15.29 8.17
C LYS A 67 -10.92 -15.81 8.10
N LYS A 68 -9.96 -14.88 7.99
CA LYS A 68 -8.51 -15.20 7.80
C LYS A 68 -8.29 -16.06 6.56
N GLU A 69 -9.06 -15.75 5.53
CA GLU A 69 -9.21 -16.53 4.32
C GLU A 69 -8.07 -16.24 3.35
N TYR A 70 -7.50 -17.29 2.74
CA TYR A 70 -6.55 -17.12 1.66
C TYR A 70 -7.28 -16.78 0.36
N CYS A 71 -6.83 -15.73 -0.30
CA CYS A 71 -7.40 -15.24 -1.55
C CYS A 71 -6.27 -15.05 -2.56
N MET A 72 -6.54 -15.36 -3.83
CA MET A 72 -5.62 -15.11 -4.93
C MET A 72 -6.24 -14.06 -5.84
N VAL A 73 -5.50 -13.01 -6.14
CA VAL A 73 -5.89 -11.99 -7.10
C VAL A 73 -5.06 -12.20 -8.35
N ASN A 74 -5.72 -12.30 -9.50
CA ASN A 74 -5.09 -12.46 -10.80
C ASN A 74 -5.90 -11.72 -11.85
N ARG A 75 -5.25 -10.80 -12.58
CA ARG A 75 -5.88 -9.90 -13.56
C ARG A 75 -7.11 -9.19 -12.98
N GLY A 76 -7.01 -8.76 -11.73
CA GLY A 76 -8.09 -8.08 -11.00
C GLY A 76 -9.27 -8.94 -10.58
N HIS A 77 -9.26 -10.25 -10.86
CA HIS A 77 -10.25 -11.17 -10.33
C HIS A 77 -9.74 -11.80 -9.02
N MET A 78 -10.58 -11.78 -7.97
CA MET A 78 -10.27 -12.44 -6.70
C MET A 78 -10.89 -13.83 -6.63
N GLU A 79 -10.04 -14.85 -6.60
CA GLU A 79 -10.39 -16.20 -6.16
C GLU A 79 -10.34 -16.28 -4.63
N ARG A 80 -11.40 -16.83 -4.05
CA ARG A 80 -11.64 -16.92 -2.61
C ARG A 80 -11.47 -18.34 -2.10
N ARG A 81 -11.17 -18.47 -0.79
CA ARG A 81 -10.98 -19.76 -0.09
C ARG A 81 -9.91 -20.65 -0.74
N VAL A 82 -8.83 -20.03 -1.20
CA VAL A 82 -7.69 -20.74 -1.80
C VAL A 82 -7.15 -21.77 -0.80
N PRO A 83 -7.01 -23.05 -1.20
CA PRO A 83 -6.52 -24.09 -0.31
C PRO A 83 -5.10 -23.80 0.18
N TYR A 84 -4.82 -24.14 1.44
CA TYR A 84 -3.50 -23.94 2.05
C TYR A 84 -2.36 -24.61 1.27
N GLY A 85 -2.60 -25.79 0.68
CA GLY A 85 -1.62 -26.46 -0.19
C GLY A 85 -1.26 -25.65 -1.42
N SER A 86 -2.25 -25.08 -2.10
CA SER A 86 -2.05 -24.20 -3.27
C SER A 86 -1.28 -22.93 -2.92
N VAL A 87 -1.47 -22.41 -1.70
CA VAL A 87 -0.65 -21.28 -1.20
C VAL A 87 0.82 -21.66 -1.06
N ILE A 88 1.11 -22.87 -0.56
CA ILE A 88 2.50 -23.37 -0.46
C ILE A 88 3.12 -23.51 -1.84
N GLU A 89 2.39 -24.12 -2.78
CA GLU A 89 2.85 -24.34 -4.15
C GLU A 89 3.15 -23.02 -4.88
N ALA A 90 2.46 -21.93 -4.50
CA ALA A 90 2.67 -20.60 -5.05
C ALA A 90 3.92 -19.86 -4.52
N LEU A 91 4.54 -20.32 -3.42
CA LEU A 91 5.65 -19.61 -2.77
C LEU A 91 6.83 -19.27 -3.69
N PRO A 92 7.32 -20.17 -4.57
CA PRO A 92 8.41 -19.83 -5.49
C PRO A 92 8.06 -18.67 -6.42
N TYR A 93 6.83 -18.62 -6.92
CA TYR A 93 6.34 -17.53 -7.77
C TYR A 93 6.20 -16.22 -7.00
N ILE A 94 5.71 -16.29 -5.76
CA ILE A 94 5.59 -15.13 -4.86
C ILE A 94 6.95 -14.49 -4.59
N GLN A 95 7.98 -15.32 -4.35
CA GLN A 95 9.35 -14.84 -4.13
C GLN A 95 9.96 -14.27 -5.41
N ALA A 96 9.73 -14.90 -6.57
CA ALA A 96 10.21 -14.40 -7.85
C ALA A 96 9.57 -13.05 -8.24
N TYR A 97 8.39 -12.73 -7.71
CA TYR A 97 7.68 -11.48 -7.94
C TYR A 97 8.15 -10.31 -7.05
N GLU A 98 9.13 -10.53 -6.16
CA GLU A 98 9.60 -9.50 -5.23
C GLU A 98 10.08 -8.20 -5.92
N PRO A 99 10.86 -8.23 -7.02
CA PRO A 99 11.26 -6.99 -7.69
C PRO A 99 10.08 -6.15 -8.21
N GLN A 100 9.07 -6.80 -8.78
CA GLN A 100 7.86 -6.15 -9.28
C GLN A 100 7.01 -5.61 -8.12
N ARG A 101 6.97 -6.33 -7.00
CA ARG A 101 6.33 -5.86 -5.76
C ARG A 101 6.97 -4.58 -5.26
N GLN A 102 8.31 -4.52 -5.24
CA GLN A 102 9.06 -3.33 -4.84
C GLN A 102 8.77 -2.15 -5.77
N GLU A 103 8.85 -2.36 -7.09
CA GLU A 103 8.54 -1.33 -8.09
C GLU A 103 7.11 -0.78 -7.92
N ARG A 104 6.14 -1.67 -7.74
CA ARG A 104 4.75 -1.31 -7.47
C ARG A 104 4.60 -0.44 -6.22
N ILE A 105 5.21 -0.81 -5.10
CA ILE A 105 5.10 -0.02 -3.86
C ILE A 105 5.78 1.34 -4.03
N ARG A 106 6.91 1.40 -4.75
CA ARG A 106 7.54 2.69 -5.11
C ARG A 106 6.60 3.56 -5.93
N GLU A 107 5.92 3.01 -6.93
CA GLU A 107 4.91 3.75 -7.71
C GLU A 107 3.76 4.25 -6.84
N GLN A 108 3.30 3.47 -5.86
CA GLN A 108 2.26 3.90 -4.91
C GLN A 108 2.73 5.10 -4.07
N ILE A 109 3.95 5.05 -3.53
CA ILE A 109 4.54 6.15 -2.76
C ILE A 109 4.68 7.39 -3.64
N THR A 110 5.27 7.25 -4.83
CA THR A 110 5.45 8.33 -5.80
C THR A 110 4.12 8.94 -6.22
N TYR A 111 3.08 8.12 -6.41
CA TYR A 111 1.73 8.59 -6.72
C TYR A 111 1.19 9.51 -5.62
N ILE A 112 1.29 9.10 -4.35
CA ILE A 112 0.81 9.91 -3.21
C ILE A 112 1.61 11.20 -3.09
N LEU A 113 2.94 11.13 -3.21
CA LEU A 113 3.81 12.31 -3.20
C LEU A 113 3.43 13.31 -4.32
N ASN A 114 3.13 12.82 -5.52
CA ASN A 114 2.67 13.67 -6.62
C ASN A 114 1.28 14.28 -6.39
N GLN A 115 0.40 13.62 -5.62
CA GLN A 115 -0.86 14.27 -5.19
C GLN A 115 -0.58 15.47 -4.28
N ILE A 116 0.40 15.37 -3.36
CA ILE A 116 0.80 16.49 -2.50
C ILE A 116 1.37 17.64 -3.36
N LYS A 117 2.25 17.36 -4.33
CA LYS A 117 2.76 18.38 -5.28
C LYS A 117 1.61 19.11 -5.97
N LYS A 118 0.64 18.36 -6.48
CA LYS A 118 -0.51 18.91 -7.21
C LYS A 118 -1.41 19.77 -6.31
N GLU A 119 -1.57 19.40 -5.05
CA GLU A 119 -2.38 20.16 -4.09
C GLU A 119 -1.70 21.46 -3.63
N LEU A 120 -0.36 21.46 -3.59
CA LEU A 120 0.47 22.55 -3.09
C LEU A 120 1.50 22.94 -4.15
N ASP A 121 1.01 23.38 -5.32
CA ASP A 121 1.82 23.70 -6.50
C ASP A 121 2.77 24.88 -6.22
N HIS A 122 3.92 24.58 -5.62
CA HIS A 122 4.92 25.53 -5.18
C HIS A 122 6.32 24.91 -5.23
N GLU A 123 7.32 25.69 -5.65
CA GLU A 123 8.70 25.25 -5.86
C GLU A 123 9.31 24.54 -4.64
N LEU A 124 9.26 25.17 -3.45
CA LEU A 124 9.73 24.56 -2.20
C LEU A 124 9.12 23.18 -1.89
N VAL A 125 7.84 22.99 -2.19
CA VAL A 125 7.16 21.69 -2.00
C VAL A 125 7.63 20.71 -3.06
N ASN A 126 7.84 21.18 -4.28
CA ASN A 126 8.30 20.36 -5.39
C ASN A 126 9.72 19.83 -5.16
N GLU A 127 10.63 20.64 -4.64
CA GLU A 127 12.01 20.26 -4.31
C GLU A 127 12.06 19.20 -3.19
N ASP A 128 11.39 19.47 -2.06
CA ASP A 128 11.31 18.53 -0.93
C ASP A 128 10.77 17.16 -1.38
N ILE A 129 9.71 17.17 -2.22
CA ILE A 129 9.11 15.94 -2.72
C ILE A 129 10.02 15.22 -3.72
N SER A 130 10.72 15.94 -4.60
CA SER A 130 11.70 15.32 -5.49
C SER A 130 12.82 14.63 -4.69
N TYR A 131 13.33 15.26 -3.64
CA TYR A 131 14.32 14.65 -2.75
C TYR A 131 13.79 13.37 -2.07
N MET A 132 12.53 13.37 -1.62
CA MET A 132 11.89 12.16 -1.07
C MET A 132 11.76 11.04 -2.13
N GLN A 133 11.48 11.38 -3.39
CA GLN A 133 11.39 10.42 -4.51
C GLN A 133 12.75 9.83 -4.90
N GLU A 134 13.82 10.60 -4.78
CA GLU A 134 15.20 10.13 -5.01
C GLU A 134 15.62 9.14 -3.91
N ASN A 135 15.47 9.53 -2.64
CA ASN A 135 15.78 8.66 -1.50
C ASN A 135 14.96 7.36 -1.50
N LEU A 136 13.78 7.38 -2.11
CA LEU A 136 12.98 6.19 -2.27
C LEU A 136 13.80 5.11 -2.97
N GLN A 137 14.52 5.43 -4.06
CA GLN A 137 15.25 4.47 -4.91
C GLN A 137 16.24 3.58 -4.14
N ASP A 138 16.79 4.05 -3.03
CA ASP A 138 17.74 3.30 -2.21
C ASP A 138 17.10 2.16 -1.39
N LEU A 139 15.76 2.15 -1.25
CA LEU A 139 15.03 1.16 -0.46
C LEU A 139 14.76 -0.16 -1.22
N ASN A 140 15.52 -1.21 -0.93
CA ASN A 140 15.45 -2.50 -1.65
C ASN A 140 14.70 -3.63 -0.92
N ASP A 141 13.86 -3.30 0.07
CA ASP A 141 13.05 -4.27 0.82
C ASP A 141 11.57 -3.87 0.75
N SER A 142 10.71 -4.77 0.25
CA SER A 142 9.26 -4.52 0.14
C SER A 142 8.58 -4.27 1.49
N GLN A 143 9.09 -4.84 2.58
CA GLN A 143 8.57 -4.59 3.91
C GLN A 143 8.85 -3.15 4.33
N VAL A 144 10.09 -2.69 4.17
CA VAL A 144 10.49 -1.30 4.47
C VAL A 144 9.69 -0.33 3.59
N LEU A 145 9.58 -0.62 2.29
CA LEU A 145 8.76 0.17 1.37
C LEU A 145 7.28 0.24 1.82
N THR A 146 6.70 -0.87 2.27
CA THR A 146 5.31 -0.89 2.76
C THR A 146 5.15 -0.09 4.06
N GLU A 147 6.13 -0.14 4.94
CA GLU A 147 6.16 0.68 6.16
C GLU A 147 6.26 2.17 5.83
N THR A 148 7.11 2.55 4.86
CA THR A 148 7.19 3.92 4.33
C THR A 148 5.86 4.38 3.74
N LEU A 149 5.21 3.54 2.93
CA LEU A 149 3.88 3.82 2.39
C LEU A 149 2.84 4.04 3.49
N SER A 150 2.83 3.18 4.52
CA SER A 150 1.93 3.28 5.67
C SER A 150 2.11 4.59 6.44
N GLN A 151 3.36 5.00 6.68
CA GLN A 151 3.65 6.27 7.33
C GLN A 151 3.23 7.47 6.48
N LEU A 152 3.48 7.42 5.17
CA LEU A 152 3.11 8.48 4.25
C LEU A 152 1.58 8.67 4.21
N LEU A 153 0.82 7.59 4.06
CA LEU A 153 -0.65 7.64 4.08
C LEU A 153 -1.20 8.26 5.37
N LYS A 154 -0.64 7.89 6.53
CA LYS A 154 -1.05 8.46 7.83
C LYS A 154 -0.68 9.93 7.99
N ARG A 155 0.45 10.35 7.42
CA ARG A 155 1.00 11.71 7.62
C ARG A 155 0.60 12.69 6.52
N LYS A 156 0.08 12.23 5.38
CA LYS A 156 -0.23 13.04 4.19
C LYS A 156 -0.91 14.37 4.53
N ASP A 157 -2.04 14.32 5.24
CA ASP A 157 -2.82 15.53 5.56
C ASP A 157 -2.07 16.46 6.52
N SER A 158 -1.29 15.91 7.45
CA SER A 158 -0.45 16.71 8.34
C SER A 158 0.72 17.37 7.60
N MET A 159 1.31 16.67 6.63
CA MET A 159 2.37 17.21 5.76
C MET A 159 1.83 18.37 4.92
N ILE A 160 0.65 18.21 4.33
CA ILE A 160 -0.02 19.28 3.57
C ILE A 160 -0.20 20.53 4.44
N LYS A 161 -0.75 20.37 5.66
CA LYS A 161 -0.93 21.51 6.60
C LYS A 161 0.39 22.18 6.97
N GLN A 162 1.44 21.40 7.19
CA GLN A 162 2.77 21.93 7.51
C GLN A 162 3.35 22.74 6.34
N TYR A 163 3.23 22.24 5.11
CA TYR A 163 3.64 22.98 3.92
C TYR A 163 2.83 24.26 3.76
N GLN A 164 1.50 24.21 3.88
CA GLN A 164 0.64 25.40 3.82
C GLN A 164 1.08 26.46 4.84
N GLN A 165 1.44 26.07 6.06
CA GLN A 165 1.93 27.01 7.07
C GLN A 165 3.29 27.60 6.69
N ARG A 166 4.23 26.79 6.18
CA ARG A 166 5.54 27.26 5.71
C ARG A 166 5.39 28.27 4.57
N LEU A 167 4.50 27.98 3.60
CA LEU A 167 4.24 28.87 2.47
C LEU A 167 3.63 30.21 2.90
N LYS A 168 2.69 30.21 3.86
CA LYS A 168 2.15 31.46 4.43
C LYS A 168 3.24 32.32 5.07
N ASN A 169 4.13 31.69 5.84
CA ASN A 169 5.23 32.40 6.47
C ASN A 169 6.20 32.95 5.41
N TYR A 170 6.50 32.17 4.36
CA TYR A 170 7.36 32.62 3.28
C TYR A 170 6.82 33.88 2.60
N HIS A 171 5.55 33.91 2.21
CA HIS A 171 4.93 35.11 1.61
C HIS A 171 5.01 36.32 2.55
N HIS A 172 4.80 36.14 3.85
CA HIS A 172 4.88 37.23 4.83
C HIS A 172 6.28 37.87 4.97
N TYR A 173 7.36 37.15 4.66
CA TYR A 173 8.73 37.67 4.74
C TYR A 173 9.23 38.31 3.44
N TRP A 174 8.54 38.06 2.32
CA TRP A 174 8.95 38.51 0.99
C TRP A 174 7.93 39.46 0.32
N ASP A 175 6.88 39.84 1.05
CA ASP A 175 6.03 41.03 0.80
C ASP A 175 6.55 42.25 1.59
#